data_AF-A0A5S9R476-F1
#
_entry.id   AF-A0A5S9R476-F1
#
_cell.length_a   1.000
_cell.length_b   1.000
_cell.length_c   1.000
_cell.angle_alpha   90.00
_cell.angle_beta   90.00
_cell.angle_gamma   90.00
#
_symmetry.space_group_name_H-M   'P 1'
#
loop_
_entity.id
_entity.type
_entity.pdbx_description
1 polymer ?
#
loop_
_entity_poly.entity_id
_entity_poly.type
_entity_poly.pdbx_seq_one_letter_code
_entity_poly.pdbx_strand_id
1 'polypeptide(L)' 'MKPSDKNALWGFTVGAAITGGLWWFLPFFHWGVYVVVWLMVSGWAIMAGAALGAAERTMDGE' A
#
# COMPACT_ATOMS: atom_id res chain seq x y z
N MET A 1 -16.79 8.48 -1.56
CA MET A 1 -15.94 7.34 -1.13
C MET A 1 -15.60 7.56 0.34
N LYS A 2 -15.69 6.53 1.20
CA LYS A 2 -15.31 6.70 2.61
C LYS A 2 -13.79 6.87 2.72
N PRO A 3 -13.27 7.53 3.78
CA PRO A 3 -11.81 7.66 3.97
C PRO A 3 -11.07 6.32 3.97
N SER A 4 -11.68 5.27 4.53
CA SER A 4 -11.17 3.89 4.51
C SER A 4 -11.00 3.36 3.08
N ASP A 5 -11.98 3.59 2.22
CA ASP A 5 -11.98 3.12 0.83
C ASP A 5 -10.92 3.86 0.01
N LYS A 6 -10.77 5.17 0.27
CA LYS A 6 -9.71 5.98 -0.32
C LYS A 6 -8.32 5.49 0.11
N ASN A 7 -8.13 5.19 1.40
CA ASN A 7 -6.88 4.63 1.91
C ASN A 7 -6.57 3.25 1.31
N ALA A 8 -7.59 2.38 1.18
CA ALA A 8 -7.45 1.08 0.52
C ALA A 8 -6.99 1.23 -0.94
N LEU A 9 -7.63 2.15 -1.68
CA LEU A 9 -7.26 2.44 -3.07
C LEU A 9 -5.82 2.95 -3.18
N TRP A 10 -5.43 3.92 -2.34
CA TRP A 10 -4.07 4.46 -2.34
C TRP A 10 -3.03 3.40 -2.00
N GLY A 11 -3.27 2.59 -0.97
CA GLY A 11 -2.34 1.52 -0.59
C GLY A 11 -2.18 0.49 -1.71
N PHE A 12 -3.26 0.11 -2.38
CA PHE A 12 -3.21 -0.78 -3.55
C PHE A 12 -2.43 -0.17 -4.73
N THR A 13 -2.65 1.11 -5.03
CA THR A 13 -1.93 1.84 -6.08
C THR A 13 -0.43 1.97 -5.77
N VAL A 14 -0.07 2.28 -4.52
CA VAL A 14 1.33 2.34 -4.08
C VAL A 14 2.00 0.98 -4.22
N GLY A 15 1.33 -0.09 -3.79
CA GLY A 15 1.81 -1.45 -3.99
C GLY A 15 2.02 -1.79 -5.46
N ALA A 16 1.10 -1.39 -6.34
CA ALA A 16 1.22 -1.63 -7.77
C ALA A 16 2.41 -0.88 -8.39
N ALA A 17 2.62 0.38 -7.99
CA ALA A 17 3.73 1.19 -8.48
C ALA A 17 5.09 0.63 -8.04
N ILE A 18 5.22 0.22 -6.78
CA ILE A 18 6.45 -0.38 -6.25
C ILE A 18 6.73 -1.72 -6.95
N THR A 19 5.72 -2.57 -7.08
CA THR A 19 5.87 -3.86 -7.78
C THR A 19 6.18 -3.67 -9.26
N GLY A 20 5.54 -2.73 -9.95
CA GLY A 20 5.84 -2.41 -11.34
C GLY A 20 7.28 -1.92 -11.52
N GLY A 21 7.76 -1.06 -10.61
CA GLY A 21 9.15 -0.65 -10.56
C GLY A 21 10.09 -1.84 -10.33
N LEU A 22 9.77 -2.73 -9.38
CA LEU A 22 10.57 -3.91 -9.09
C LEU A 22 10.67 -4.84 -10.30
N TRP A 23 9.56 -5.07 -11.01
CA TRP A 23 9.56 -5.87 -12.23
C TRP A 23 10.42 -5.24 -13.32
N TRP A 24 10.39 -3.91 -13.48
CA TRP A 24 11.24 -3.22 -14.45
C TRP A 24 12.74 -3.38 -14.15
N PHE A 25 13.15 -3.28 -12.88
CA PHE A 25 14.55 -3.40 -12.49
C PHE A 25 15.05 -4.85 -12.43
N LEU A 26 14.19 -5.78 -12.02
CA LEU A 26 14.53 -7.19 -11.81
C LEU A 26 13.48 -8.08 -12.50
N PRO A 27 13.44 -8.18 -13.85
CA PRO A 27 12.36 -8.86 -14.58
C PRO A 27 12.47 -10.40 -14.63
N PHE A 28 13.45 -10.98 -13.96
CA PHE A 28 13.80 -12.41 -14.09
C PHE A 28 13.12 -13.33 -13.07
N PHE A 29 12.39 -12.80 -12.09
CA PHE A 29 11.66 -13.63 -11.13
C PHE A 29 10.38 -14.18 -11.75
N HIS A 30 9.87 -15.28 -11.17
CA HIS A 30 8.55 -15.78 -11.54
C HIS A 30 7.47 -14.76 -11.20
N TRP A 31 6.43 -14.63 -12.04
CA TRP A 31 5.40 -13.60 -11.89
C TRP A 31 4.74 -13.62 -10.49
N GLY A 32 4.60 -14.81 -9.89
CA GLY A 32 4.02 -15.00 -8.56
C GLY A 32 4.78 -14.24 -7.45
N VAL A 33 6.09 -14.04 -7.59
CA VAL A 33 6.88 -13.27 -6.62
C VAL A 33 6.42 -11.82 -6.59
N TYR A 34 6.21 -11.20 -7.75
CA TYR A 34 5.75 -9.81 -7.82
C TYR A 34 4.33 -9.65 -7.27
N VAL A 35 3.47 -10.65 -7.45
CA VAL A 35 2.12 -10.62 -6.86
C VAL A 35 2.16 -10.73 -5.35
N VAL A 36 3.03 -11.59 -4.79
CA VAL A 36 3.24 -11.63 -3.33
C VAL A 36 3.76 -10.29 -2.83
N VAL A 37 4.78 -9.71 -3.48
CA VAL A 37 5.31 -8.38 -3.13
C VAL A 37 4.22 -7.32 -3.20
N TRP A 38 3.40 -7.32 -4.25
CA TRP A 38 2.32 -6.36 -4.41
C TRP A 38 1.32 -6.43 -3.26
N LEU A 39 0.86 -7.63 -2.90
CA LEU A 39 -0.10 -7.81 -1.81
C LEU A 39 0.50 -7.41 -0.46
N MET A 40 1.76 -7.74 -0.21
CA MET A 40 2.46 -7.37 1.03
C MET A 40 2.61 -5.85 1.15
N VAL A 41 3.10 -5.18 0.10
CA VAL A 41 3.30 -3.72 0.11
C VAL A 41 1.97 -2.98 0.18
N SER A 42 0.95 -3.47 -0.53
CA SER A 42 -0.40 -2.89 -0.45
C SER A 42 -0.98 -3.01 0.96
N GLY A 43 -0.90 -4.20 1.56
CA GLY A 43 -1.37 -4.42 2.93
C GLY A 43 -0.65 -3.54 3.93
N TRP A 44 0.68 -3.43 3.82
CA TRP A 44 1.48 -2.53 4.66
C TRP A 44 1.06 -1.07 4.51
N ALA A 45 0.92 -0.57 3.28
CA ALA A 45 0.55 0.82 3.02
C ALA A 45 -0.86 1.15 3.56
N ILE A 46 -1.81 0.23 3.44
CA ILE A 46 -3.16 0.38 3.98
C ILE A 46 -3.12 0.48 5.51
N MET A 47 -2.41 -0.43 6.17
CA MET A 47 -2.27 -0.44 7.62
C MET A 47 -1.55 0.80 8.14
N ALA A 48 -0.48 1.23 7.47
CA ALA A 48 0.25 2.44 7.81
C ALA A 48 -0.62 3.71 7.67
N GLY A 49 -1.36 3.84 6.58
CA GLY A 49 -2.28 4.97 6.37
C GLY A 49 -3.40 5.01 7.40
N ALA A 50 -3.92 3.84 7.82
CA ALA A 50 -4.91 3.75 8.89
C ALA A 50 -4.34 4.17 10.25
N ALA A 51 -3.12 3.72 10.59
CA ALA A 51 -2.45 4.07 11.84
C ALA A 51 -2.11 5.56 11.91
N LEU A 52 -1.57 6.14 10.83
CA LEU A 52 -1.28 7.57 10.75
C LEU A 52 -2.54 8.42 10.86
N GLY A 53 -3.61 8.04 10.15
CA GLY A 53 -4.89 8.74 10.25
C GLY A 53 -5.57 8.61 11.60
N ALA A 54 -5.29 7.55 12.38
CA ALA A 54 -5.74 7.45 13.76
C ALA A 54 -4.90 8.34 14.70
N ALA A 55 -3.58 8.37 14.52
CA ALA A 55 -2.69 9.22 15.30
C ALA A 55 -2.99 10.71 15.10
N GLU A 56 -3.28 11.14 13.86
CA GLU A 56 -3.65 12.52 13.53
C GLU A 56 -4.87 12.99 14.34
N ARG A 57 -5.95 12.19 14.37
CA ARG A 57 -7.14 12.53 15.18
C ARG A 57 -6.85 12.66 16.68
N THR A 58 -6.02 11.78 17.22
CA THR A 58 -5.63 11.87 18.64
C THR A 58 -4.79 13.12 18.96
N MET A 59 -4.02 13.62 18.00
CA MET A 59 -3.24 14.85 18.17
C MET A 59 -4.10 16.11 18.01
N ASP A 60 -5.12 16.04 17.16
CA ASP A 60 -6.07 17.14 16.92
C ASP A 60 -7.14 17.26 18.02
N GLY A 61 -7.16 16.32 18.98
CA GLY A 61 -8.07 16.35 20.13
C GLY A 61 -9.49 15.86 19.84
N GLU A 62 -9.68 15.11 18.74
CA GLU A 62 -10.92 14.41 18.38
C GLU A 62 -11.05 13.03 19.05
#